data_AF-A0A0U3GK04-F1
#
_entry.id   AF-A0A0U3GK04-F1
#
_cell.length_a   1.000
_cell.length_b   1.000
_cell.length_c   1.000
_cell.angle_alpha   90.00
_cell.angle_beta   90.00
_cell.angle_gamma   90.00
#
_symmetry.space_group_name_H-M   'P 1'
#
loop_
_entity.id
_entity.type
_entity.pdbx_description
1 polymer ?
#
loop_
_entity_poly.entity_id
_entity_poly.type
_entity_poly.pdbx_seq_one_letter_code
_entity_poly.pdbx_strand_id
1 'polypeptide(L)'
;MTTLDNILTAGLDWLYETEQPDNSHQQHHGITLSHPAANRWYGFCPTGARNLPVVSVDVSKVEYKLDNDGDRVPANPLDPGELETLADELRRRGFDVDSTWNGHPGVTGSVGLARTAHPTLLAAVDRYHQGCLVHPQRSVFCDCEAWRAEAARIVAPTTSVAASA
;
A
#
# COMPACT_ATOMS: atom_id res chain seq x y z
N MET A 1 -13.52 -5.46 14.87
CA MET A 1 -13.53 -4.61 13.65
C MET A 1 -12.12 -4.10 13.43
N THR A 2 -11.61 -4.12 12.21
CA THR A 2 -10.30 -3.55 11.88
C THR A 2 -10.38 -2.02 11.98
N THR A 3 -9.52 -1.43 12.82
CA THR A 3 -9.39 0.02 12.99
C THR A 3 -8.30 0.56 12.08
N LEU A 4 -8.33 1.87 11.79
CA LEU A 4 -7.21 2.56 11.13
C LEU A 4 -5.89 2.33 11.87
N ASP A 5 -5.93 2.34 13.20
CA ASP A 5 -4.75 2.11 14.04
C ASP A 5 -4.07 0.76 13.76
N ASN A 6 -4.87 -0.33 13.73
CA ASN A 6 -4.36 -1.67 13.44
C ASN A 6 -3.85 -1.79 12.00
N ILE A 7 -4.47 -1.10 11.05
CA ILE A 7 -4.05 -1.08 9.64
C ILE A 7 -2.69 -0.41 9.50
N LEU A 8 -2.54 0.77 10.10
CA LEU A 8 -1.28 1.51 10.04
C LEU A 8 -0.17 0.75 10.76
N THR A 9 -0.42 0.21 11.96
CA THR A 9 0.56 -0.60 12.68
C THR A 9 1.00 -1.80 11.83
N ALA A 10 0.08 -2.62 11.34
CA ALA A 10 0.42 -3.81 10.58
C ALA A 10 1.15 -3.49 9.26
N GLY A 11 0.73 -2.44 8.55
CA GLY A 11 1.36 -2.05 7.28
C GLY A 11 2.71 -1.37 7.45
N LEU A 12 2.90 -0.57 8.50
CA LEU A 12 4.19 0.07 8.82
C LEU A 12 5.21 -0.95 9.34
N ASP A 13 4.79 -1.88 10.20
CA ASP A 13 5.63 -3.01 10.65
C ASP A 13 6.06 -3.87 9.46
N TRP A 14 5.17 -4.09 8.49
CA TRP A 14 5.50 -4.79 7.26
C TRP A 14 6.51 -4.02 6.39
N LEU A 15 6.33 -2.71 6.23
CA LEU A 15 7.23 -1.87 5.44
C LEU A 15 8.64 -1.79 6.02
N TYR A 16 8.76 -1.72 7.35
CA TYR A 16 9.99 -1.29 8.00
C TYR A 16 10.66 -2.32 8.88
N GLU A 17 9.91 -3.25 9.47
CA GLU A 17 10.42 -4.15 10.52
C GLU A 17 10.37 -5.64 10.11
N THR A 18 9.57 -5.98 9.09
CA THR A 18 9.37 -7.37 8.68
C THR A 18 10.42 -7.81 7.67
N GLU A 19 11.30 -8.70 8.10
CA GLU A 19 12.25 -9.38 7.21
C GLU A 19 11.52 -10.26 6.19
N GLN A 20 12.02 -10.27 4.96
CA GLN A 20 11.45 -11.01 3.83
C GLN A 20 12.42 -12.10 3.38
N PRO A 21 11.94 -13.31 3.04
CA PRO A 21 12.80 -14.39 2.58
C PRO A 21 13.58 -14.04 1.31
N ASP A 22 14.82 -14.50 1.22
CA ASP A 22 15.71 -14.26 0.06
C ASP A 22 15.24 -14.86 -1.27
N ASN A 23 14.23 -15.72 -1.22
CA ASN A 23 13.62 -16.36 -2.38
C ASN A 23 12.15 -15.96 -2.56
N SER A 24 11.78 -14.79 -2.01
CA SER A 24 10.49 -14.14 -2.23
C SER A 24 10.64 -12.97 -3.20
N HIS A 25 9.56 -12.64 -3.91
CA HIS A 25 9.45 -11.40 -4.66
C HIS A 25 8.15 -10.69 -4.30
N GLN A 26 8.15 -9.36 -4.44
CA GLN A 26 7.03 -8.50 -4.09
C GLN A 26 6.77 -7.51 -5.22
N GLN A 27 5.52 -7.42 -5.68
CA GLN A 27 5.13 -6.41 -6.65
C GLN A 27 5.30 -5.00 -6.04
N HIS A 28 5.79 -4.02 -6.82
CA HIS A 28 6.27 -2.73 -6.30
C HIS A 28 5.20 -1.82 -5.65
N HIS A 29 3.91 -2.02 -5.93
CA HIS A 29 2.80 -1.38 -5.22
C HIS A 29 2.54 -2.01 -3.84
N GLY A 30 3.28 -3.06 -3.49
CA GLY A 30 3.27 -3.64 -2.15
C GLY A 30 1.96 -4.36 -1.84
N ILE A 31 1.38 -4.00 -0.70
CA ILE A 31 0.18 -4.63 -0.14
C ILE A 31 -0.93 -3.61 0.03
N THR A 32 -2.15 -4.12 0.17
CA THR A 32 -3.32 -3.29 0.48
C THR A 32 -4.08 -3.90 1.65
N LEU A 33 -4.42 -3.07 2.64
CA LEU A 33 -5.19 -3.45 3.81
C LEU A 33 -6.56 -2.75 3.78
N SER A 34 -7.63 -3.51 4.05
CA SER A 34 -8.99 -2.98 3.95
C SER A 34 -9.46 -2.36 5.27
N HIS A 35 -10.18 -1.23 5.16
CA HIS A 35 -10.98 -0.63 6.21
C HIS A 35 -12.46 -0.58 5.76
N PRO A 36 -13.20 -1.71 5.80
CA PRO A 36 -14.54 -1.78 5.23
C PRO A 36 -15.54 -0.80 5.85
N ALA A 37 -15.45 -0.57 7.16
CA ALA A 37 -16.33 0.36 7.87
C ALA A 37 -16.19 1.83 7.42
N ALA A 38 -15.05 2.19 6.79
CA ALA A 38 -14.79 3.52 6.27
C ALA A 38 -14.89 3.58 4.73
N ASN A 39 -15.23 2.47 4.05
CA ASN A 39 -15.12 2.36 2.59
C ASN A 39 -13.72 2.79 2.09
N ARG A 40 -12.65 2.36 2.77
CA ARG A 40 -11.26 2.66 2.42
C ARG A 40 -10.42 1.41 2.25
N TRP A 41 -9.43 1.51 1.38
CA TRP A 41 -8.25 0.67 1.32
C TRP A 41 -7.02 1.52 1.62
N TYR A 42 -6.05 0.92 2.30
CA TYR A 42 -4.76 1.54 2.58
C TYR A 42 -3.67 0.74 1.88
N GLY A 43 -2.98 1.35 0.93
CA GLY A 43 -1.85 0.77 0.24
C GLY A 43 -0.55 1.07 0.97
N PHE A 44 0.35 0.09 1.05
CA PHE A 44 1.70 0.25 1.59
C PHE A 44 2.69 -0.14 0.50
N CYS A 45 3.13 0.86 -0.27
CA CYS A 45 4.05 0.67 -1.39
C CYS A 45 5.50 0.80 -0.88
N PRO A 46 6.36 -0.23 -1.02
CA PRO A 46 7.75 -0.16 -0.59
C PRO A 46 8.60 0.78 -1.45
N THR A 47 8.25 0.95 -2.73
CA THR A 47 8.99 1.77 -3.70
C THR A 47 8.02 2.61 -4.54
N GLY A 48 7.86 3.88 -4.18
CA GLY A 48 7.10 4.86 -4.95
C GLY A 48 7.99 5.98 -5.51
N ALA A 49 7.53 7.22 -5.43
CA ALA A 49 8.28 8.37 -5.92
C ALA A 49 9.68 8.43 -5.27
N ARG A 50 10.72 8.64 -6.09
CA ARG A 50 12.13 8.68 -5.65
C ARG A 50 12.61 7.42 -4.92
N ASN A 51 12.01 6.26 -5.18
CA ASN A 51 12.29 4.98 -4.50
C ASN A 51 12.02 5.03 -2.99
N LEU A 52 11.14 5.93 -2.55
CA LEU A 52 10.72 6.04 -1.16
C LEU A 52 9.33 5.40 -0.97
N PRO A 53 9.03 4.88 0.24
CA PRO A 53 7.75 4.27 0.52
C PRO A 53 6.59 5.26 0.42
N VAL A 54 5.43 4.74 0.04
CA VAL A 54 4.18 5.51 -0.07
C VAL A 54 3.08 4.77 0.68
N VAL A 55 2.37 5.51 1.54
CA VAL A 55 1.11 5.06 2.11
C VAL A 55 -0.01 5.71 1.32
N SER A 56 -0.84 4.91 0.65
CA SER A 56 -2.02 5.40 -0.07
C SER A 56 -3.29 5.19 0.76
N VAL A 57 -4.28 6.03 0.50
CA VAL A 57 -5.66 5.80 0.91
C VAL A 57 -6.53 5.87 -0.34
N ASP A 58 -7.38 4.86 -0.54
CA ASP A 58 -8.20 4.68 -1.72
C ASP A 58 -9.65 4.44 -1.30
N VAL A 59 -10.61 5.04 -2.01
CA VAL A 59 -12.04 4.74 -1.83
C VAL A 59 -12.31 3.34 -2.38
N SER A 60 -12.69 2.40 -1.52
CA SER A 60 -12.79 0.98 -1.92
C SER A 60 -13.94 0.68 -2.87
N LYS A 61 -15.04 1.43 -2.75
CA LYS A 61 -16.20 1.36 -3.64
C LYS A 61 -16.58 2.77 -4.05
N VAL A 62 -16.18 3.14 -5.26
CA VAL A 62 -16.47 4.45 -5.84
C VAL A 62 -17.87 4.45 -6.43
N GLU A 63 -18.65 5.44 -6.04
CA GLU A 63 -19.93 5.81 -6.63
C GLU A 63 -19.71 7.04 -7.51
N TYR A 64 -20.45 7.17 -8.60
CA TYR A 64 -20.29 8.27 -9.55
C TYR A 64 -21.59 9.05 -9.69
N LYS A 65 -21.46 10.37 -9.87
CA LYS A 65 -22.53 11.29 -10.23
C LYS A 65 -22.10 12.16 -11.39
N LEU A 66 -23.05 12.86 -12.01
CA LEU A 66 -22.75 13.92 -12.97
C LEU A 66 -22.53 15.22 -12.19
N ASP A 67 -21.52 15.99 -12.56
CA ASP A 67 -21.36 17.37 -12.11
C ASP A 67 -22.20 18.35 -12.96
N ASN A 68 -21.99 19.65 -12.78
CA ASN A 68 -22.74 20.69 -13.48
C ASN A 68 -22.44 20.76 -14.98
N ASP A 69 -21.25 20.29 -15.39
CA ASP A 69 -20.80 20.29 -16.77
C ASP A 69 -21.17 18.97 -17.49
N GLY A 70 -21.76 18.02 -16.75
CA GLY A 70 -22.18 16.72 -17.25
C GLY A 70 -21.07 15.67 -17.20
N ASP A 71 -19.95 15.97 -16.54
CA ASP A 71 -18.84 15.04 -16.38
C ASP A 71 -19.09 14.07 -15.21
N ARG A 72 -18.61 12.83 -15.37
CA ARG A 72 -18.70 11.81 -14.32
C ARG A 72 -17.64 12.05 -13.25
N VAL A 73 -18.08 12.49 -12.07
CA VAL A 73 -17.23 12.71 -10.90
C VAL A 73 -17.56 11.73 -9.77
N PRO A 74 -16.63 11.44 -8.85
CA PRO A 74 -16.94 10.65 -7.66
C PRO A 74 -18.05 11.31 -6.83
N ALA A 75 -19.06 10.53 -6.45
CA ALA A 75 -20.11 10.95 -5.52
C ALA A 75 -19.67 10.84 -4.06
N ASN A 76 -18.68 9.99 -3.79
CA ASN A 76 -18.10 9.69 -2.49
C ASN A 76 -16.55 9.75 -2.55
N PRO A 77 -15.95 10.90 -2.92
CA PRO A 77 -14.50 11.05 -2.91
C PRO A 77 -13.94 10.91 -1.48
N LEU A 78 -12.61 11.00 -1.35
CA LEU A 78 -12.00 11.20 -0.04
C LEU A 78 -12.57 12.46 0.63
N ASP A 79 -12.68 12.42 1.95
CA ASP A 79 -13.21 13.54 2.71
C ASP A 79 -12.19 14.71 2.68
N PRO A 80 -12.65 15.97 2.70
CA PRO A 80 -11.76 17.11 2.89
C PRO A 80 -10.93 16.93 4.18
N GLY A 81 -9.61 17.05 4.10
CA GLY A 81 -8.72 16.88 5.26
C GLY A 81 -8.33 15.45 5.59
N GLU A 82 -8.87 14.44 4.90
CA GLU A 82 -8.58 13.02 5.18
C GLU A 82 -7.10 12.68 4.96
N LEU A 83 -6.50 13.21 3.90
CA LEU A 83 -5.09 12.94 3.56
C LEU A 83 -4.14 13.65 4.54
N GLU A 84 -4.48 14.86 4.97
CA GLU A 84 -3.75 15.61 5.99
C GLU A 84 -3.80 14.88 7.34
N THR A 85 -4.98 14.35 7.70
CA THR A 85 -5.17 13.55 8.92
C THR A 85 -4.31 12.29 8.88
N LEU A 86 -4.24 11.60 7.75
CA LEU A 86 -3.36 10.45 7.57
C LEU A 86 -1.88 10.84 7.71
N ALA A 87 -1.44 11.93 7.11
CA ALA A 87 -0.07 12.42 7.22
C ALA A 87 0.30 12.79 8.65
N ASP A 88 -0.59 13.46 9.38
CA ASP A 88 -0.37 13.83 10.78
C ASP A 88 -0.33 12.61 11.70
N GLU A 89 -1.15 11.60 11.43
CA GLU A 89 -1.12 10.34 12.16
C GLU A 89 0.20 9.58 11.93
N LEU A 90 0.74 9.58 10.71
CA LEU A 90 2.06 9.01 10.41
C LEU A 90 3.18 9.76 11.15
N ARG A 91 3.13 11.10 11.18
CA ARG A 91 4.07 11.92 11.97
C ARG A 91 3.98 11.62 13.46
N ARG A 92 2.76 11.51 14.00
CA ARG A 92 2.53 11.19 15.42
C ARG A 92 3.14 9.84 15.81
N ARG A 93 3.21 8.88 14.88
CA ARG A 93 3.85 7.57 15.04
C ARG A 93 5.38 7.60 14.86
N GLY A 94 5.95 8.76 14.57
CA GLY A 94 7.40 8.95 14.42
C GLY A 94 7.92 8.77 12.99
N PHE A 95 7.04 8.77 11.98
CA PHE A 95 7.46 8.72 10.58
C PHE A 95 7.52 10.12 9.97
N ASP A 96 8.66 10.44 9.37
CA ASP A 96 8.81 11.68 8.62
C ASP A 96 8.05 11.59 7.29
N VAL A 97 7.11 12.52 7.11
CA VAL A 97 6.36 12.70 5.86
C VAL A 97 7.09 13.71 4.99
N ASP A 98 7.50 13.28 3.80
CA ASP A 98 8.23 14.09 2.85
C ASP A 98 7.28 14.87 1.91
N SER A 99 6.17 14.26 1.49
CA SER A 99 5.22 14.88 0.57
C SER A 99 3.84 14.23 0.64
N THR A 100 2.83 14.96 0.17
CA THR A 100 1.48 14.44 -0.08
C THR A 100 1.05 14.82 -1.50
N TRP A 101 0.26 13.96 -2.15
CA TRP A 101 -0.31 14.24 -3.46
C TRP A 101 -1.61 13.48 -3.66
N ASN A 102 -2.34 13.88 -4.71
CA ASN A 102 -3.74 13.53 -4.89
C ASN A 102 -4.55 13.92 -3.64
N GLY A 103 -5.60 13.18 -3.29
CA GLY A 103 -6.50 13.54 -2.18
C GLY A 103 -7.80 14.16 -2.69
N HIS A 104 -8.55 14.78 -1.78
CA HIS A 104 -9.82 15.42 -2.12
C HIS A 104 -9.68 16.43 -3.27
N PRO A 105 -10.59 16.45 -4.28
CA PRO A 105 -11.82 15.68 -4.42
C PRO A 105 -11.68 14.34 -5.18
N GLY A 106 -10.47 13.79 -5.25
CA GLY A 106 -10.20 12.48 -5.85
C GLY A 106 -10.59 11.30 -4.95
N VAL A 107 -10.46 10.08 -5.51
CA VAL A 107 -10.73 8.81 -4.82
C VAL A 107 -9.47 8.15 -4.25
N THR A 108 -8.31 8.73 -4.52
CA THR A 108 -7.01 8.25 -4.05
C THR A 108 -6.22 9.42 -3.50
N GLY A 109 -5.54 9.20 -2.38
CA GLY A 109 -4.60 10.10 -1.75
C GLY A 109 -3.32 9.35 -1.44
N SER A 110 -2.20 10.04 -1.40
CA SER A 110 -0.89 9.40 -1.18
C SER A 110 -0.01 10.26 -0.29
N VAL A 111 0.67 9.59 0.64
CA VAL A 111 1.65 10.18 1.56
C VAL A 111 3.00 9.52 1.33
N GLY A 112 3.99 10.29 0.89
CA GLY A 112 5.37 9.85 0.74
C GLY A 112 6.13 9.93 2.07
N LEU A 113 6.84 8.86 2.41
CA LEU A 113 7.66 8.76 3.61
C LEU A 113 9.13 9.05 3.29
N ALA A 114 9.88 9.62 4.24
CA ALA A 114 11.26 10.05 3.98
C ALA A 114 12.31 8.92 4.09
N ARG A 115 11.99 7.81 4.76
CA ARG A 115 12.89 6.68 5.00
C ARG A 115 12.56 5.52 4.07
N THR A 116 13.59 4.91 3.47
CA THR A 116 13.48 3.68 2.67
C THR A 116 12.87 2.52 3.47
N ALA A 117 12.13 1.64 2.79
CA ALA A 117 11.58 0.41 3.38
C ALA A 117 12.70 -0.57 3.82
N HIS A 118 12.31 -1.65 4.50
CA HIS A 118 13.23 -2.69 4.96
C HIS A 118 14.07 -3.25 3.80
N PRO A 119 15.40 -3.40 3.95
CA PRO A 119 16.27 -3.80 2.83
C PRO A 119 15.88 -5.12 2.15
N THR A 120 15.42 -6.13 2.90
CA THR A 120 14.98 -7.41 2.31
C THR A 120 13.69 -7.27 1.52
N LEU A 121 12.81 -6.34 1.90
CA LEU A 121 11.60 -6.04 1.15
C LEU A 121 11.94 -5.32 -0.16
N LEU A 122 12.89 -4.39 -0.14
CA LEU A 122 13.42 -3.77 -1.36
C LEU A 122 14.07 -4.82 -2.28
N ALA A 123 14.86 -5.75 -1.72
CA ALA A 123 15.43 -6.86 -2.50
C ALA A 123 14.34 -7.76 -3.12
N ALA A 124 13.23 -8.00 -2.42
CA ALA A 124 12.08 -8.73 -2.99
C ALA A 124 11.42 -7.96 -4.15
N VAL A 125 11.35 -6.63 -4.07
CA VAL A 125 10.88 -5.79 -5.19
C VAL A 125 11.85 -5.83 -6.38
N ASP A 126 13.15 -5.79 -6.12
CA ASP A 126 14.16 -5.92 -7.18
C ASP A 126 14.06 -7.27 -7.90
N ARG A 127 13.86 -8.37 -7.16
CA ARG A 127 13.60 -9.70 -7.73
C ARG A 127 12.31 -9.71 -8.56
N TYR A 128 11.25 -9.02 -8.12
CA TYR A 128 10.04 -8.86 -8.92
C TYR A 128 10.35 -8.18 -10.25
N HIS A 129 11.10 -7.08 -10.24
CA HIS A 129 11.47 -6.35 -11.48
C HIS A 129 12.38 -7.13 -12.43
N GLN A 130 13.17 -8.07 -11.92
CA GLN A 130 13.93 -9.02 -12.77
C GLN A 130 13.01 -9.97 -13.54
N GLY A 131 11.77 -10.17 -13.07
CA GLY A 131 10.78 -11.05 -13.69
C GLY A 131 11.11 -12.54 -13.53
N CYS A 132 10.30 -13.40 -14.12
CA CYS A 132 10.49 -14.84 -13.99
C CYS A 132 11.77 -15.32 -14.69
N LEU A 133 12.72 -15.82 -13.91
CA LEU A 133 14.00 -16.34 -14.44
C LEU A 133 13.84 -17.62 -15.27
N VAL A 134 12.78 -18.41 -15.02
CA VAL A 134 12.48 -19.61 -15.81
C VAL A 134 11.89 -19.25 -17.18
N HIS A 135 11.15 -18.14 -17.26
CA HIS A 135 10.50 -17.68 -18.48
C HIS A 135 10.77 -16.18 -18.72
N PRO A 136 12.00 -15.78 -19.08
CA PRO A 136 12.37 -14.36 -19.19
C PRO A 136 11.46 -13.56 -20.13
N GLN A 137 10.95 -14.20 -21.18
CA GLN A 137 10.03 -13.61 -22.16
C GLN A 137 8.69 -13.16 -21.55
N ARG A 138 8.29 -13.77 -20.43
CA ARG A 138 7.04 -13.45 -19.71
C ARG A 138 7.25 -12.41 -18.62
N SER A 139 8.49 -12.20 -18.19
CA SER A 139 8.87 -11.20 -17.18
C SER A 139 7.96 -11.29 -15.93
N VAL A 140 7.44 -10.16 -15.46
CA VAL A 140 6.58 -10.04 -14.26
C VAL A 140 5.17 -10.59 -14.45
N PHE A 141 4.77 -10.90 -15.69
CA PHE A 141 3.47 -11.46 -16.05
C PHE A 141 3.48 -12.98 -16.17
N CYS A 142 4.55 -13.63 -15.69
CA CYS A 142 4.58 -15.08 -15.63
C CYS A 142 3.54 -15.62 -14.64
N ASP A 143 3.08 -16.84 -14.88
CA ASP A 143 2.13 -17.55 -14.03
C ASP A 143 2.58 -18.97 -13.72
N CYS A 144 3.85 -19.30 -13.99
CA CYS A 144 4.38 -20.64 -13.71
C CYS A 144 4.42 -20.89 -12.20
N GLU A 145 4.45 -22.18 -11.84
CA GLU A 145 4.41 -22.61 -10.44
C GLU A 145 5.53 -22.00 -9.60
N ALA A 146 6.77 -21.99 -10.10
CA ALA A 146 7.91 -21.39 -9.40
C ALA A 146 7.70 -19.90 -9.12
N TRP A 147 7.27 -19.13 -10.12
CA TRP A 147 7.00 -17.70 -9.97
C TRP A 147 5.91 -17.42 -8.93
N ARG A 148 4.82 -18.19 -8.95
CA ARG A 148 3.74 -18.07 -7.96
C ARG A 148 4.19 -18.50 -6.56
N ALA A 149 5.01 -19.54 -6.46
CA ALA A 149 5.54 -20.02 -5.19
C ALA A 149 6.47 -18.99 -4.53
N GLU A 150 7.32 -18.31 -5.30
CA GLU A 150 8.17 -17.24 -4.79
C GLU A 150 7.34 -16.02 -4.32
N ALA A 151 6.28 -15.64 -5.06
CA ALA A 151 5.36 -14.59 -4.63
C ALA A 151 4.67 -14.95 -3.30
N ALA A 152 4.28 -16.21 -3.13
CA ALA A 152 3.61 -16.70 -1.94
C ALA A 152 4.50 -16.78 -0.69
N ARG A 153 5.83 -16.63 -0.84
CA ARG A 153 6.78 -16.62 0.29
C ARG A 153 6.89 -15.27 0.97
N ILE A 154 6.31 -14.21 0.41
CA ILE A 154 6.32 -12.90 1.07
C ILE A 154 5.63 -13.01 2.44
N VAL A 155 6.26 -12.49 3.49
CA VAL A 155 5.66 -12.44 4.82
C VAL A 155 4.63 -11.32 4.81
N ALA A 156 3.35 -11.68 4.87
CA ALA A 156 2.25 -10.74 4.89
C ALA A 156 2.13 -10.04 6.25
N PRO A 157 1.59 -8.80 6.30
CA PRO A 157 1.30 -8.09 7.54
C PRO A 157 0.33 -8.89 8.41
N THR A 158 0.58 -8.92 9.72
CA THR A 158 -0.33 -9.56 10.67
C THR A 158 -1.35 -8.55 11.17
N THR A 159 -2.57 -8.60 10.63
CA THR A 159 -3.70 -7.80 11.15
C THR A 159 -4.41 -8.55 12.29
N SER A 160 -3.68 -8.96 13.33
CA SER A 160 -4.31 -9.64 14.47
C SER A 160 -4.90 -8.61 15.42
N VAL A 161 -6.22 -8.67 15.62
CA VAL A 161 -6.83 -8.15 16.85
C VAL A 161 -6.62 -9.24 17.88
N ALA A 162 -5.76 -9.02 18.87
CA ALA A 162 -5.83 -9.81 20.08
C ALA A 162 -7.22 -9.54 20.69
N ALA A 163 -8.14 -10.49 20.52
CA ALA A 163 -9.35 -10.52 21.32
C ALA A 163 -8.91 -10.81 22.74
N SER A 164 -8.85 -9.78 23.58
CA SER A 164 -8.75 -9.97 25.03
C SER A 164 -10.01 -10.72 25.47
N ALA A 165 -9.78 -11.93 26.00
CA ALA A 165 -10.79 -12.74 26.68
C ALA A 165 -11.20 -12.12 28.03
#